data_AF-A0A9D8PW91-F1
#
_entry.id   AF-A0A9D8PW91-F1
#
_cell.length_a   1.000
_cell.length_b   1.000
_cell.length_c   1.000
_cell.angle_alpha   90.00
_cell.angle_beta   90.00
_cell.angle_gamma   90.00
#
_symmetry.space_group_name_H-M   'P 1'
#
loop_
_entity.id
_entity.type
_entity.pdbx_description
1 polymer ?
#
loop_
_entity_poly.entity_id
_entity_poly.type
_entity_poly.pdbx_seq_one_letter_code
_entity_poly.pdbx_strand_id
1 'polypeptide(L)'
;FFLDWAFAKVKEFNPKDHIITVRTTVDMGIEASVEGAIEEMLRLHGQQYRVPQSAAVVMDTDGYVRALVGGRDYGESQFNRAADSLRQPGSSFKPFVYATALENGFTPDSIVVDAPICIGNWCPHNFSPGYRGRIPMTTALINSLNTVAVRLAQAVGRDKIVALAKAVGIETELKITRSLPLGTSEVSMIEMAGAYGAFASGGYKEFSFR
;
A
#
# COMPACT_ATOMS: atom_id res chain seq x y z
N PHE A 1 14.78 11.03 -8.35
CA PHE A 1 13.55 11.11 -7.55
C PHE A 1 13.82 11.13 -6.04
N PHE A 2 14.57 10.17 -5.49
CA PHE A 2 14.89 10.12 -4.06
C PHE A 2 15.42 11.45 -3.50
N LEU A 3 16.37 12.11 -4.18
CA LEU A 3 16.99 13.34 -3.67
C LEU A 3 16.00 14.50 -3.53
N ASP A 4 15.05 14.66 -4.46
CA ASP A 4 14.02 15.71 -4.35
C ASP A 4 13.09 15.45 -3.17
N TRP A 5 12.71 14.19 -2.97
CA TRP A 5 11.91 13.79 -1.81
C TRP A 5 12.66 14.02 -0.50
N ALA A 6 13.92 13.60 -0.41
CA ALA A 6 14.77 13.83 0.76
C ALA A 6 14.99 15.33 1.01
N PHE A 7 15.17 16.13 -0.04
CA PHE A 7 15.31 17.57 0.07
C PHE A 7 14.04 18.25 0.58
N ALA A 8 12.86 17.81 0.11
CA ALA A 8 11.58 18.26 0.64
C ALA A 8 11.46 17.96 2.14
N LYS A 9 11.90 16.77 2.58
CA LYS A 9 11.93 16.39 4.00
C LYS A 9 12.88 17.24 4.81
N VAL A 10 14.08 17.50 4.31
CA VAL A 10 15.06 18.38 4.97
C VAL A 10 14.50 19.79 5.18
N LYS A 11 13.70 20.32 4.24
CA LYS A 11 13.05 21.61 4.40
C LYS A 11 12.03 21.65 5.54
N GLU A 12 11.40 20.53 5.89
CA GLU A 12 10.47 20.45 7.02
C GLU A 12 11.16 20.73 8.37
N PHE A 13 12.48 20.49 8.47
CA PHE A 13 13.28 20.84 9.65
C PHE A 13 13.61 22.33 9.76
N ASN A 14 13.26 23.14 8.75
CA ASN A 14 13.55 24.57 8.67
C ASN A 14 15.00 24.91 9.05
N PRO A 15 16.01 24.30 8.39
CA PRO A 15 17.39 24.71 8.60
C PRO A 15 17.49 26.18 8.18
N LYS A 16 17.97 27.03 9.10
CA LYS A 16 18.25 28.46 8.83
C LYS A 16 19.38 28.60 7.79
N ASP A 17 20.04 29.76 7.72
CA ASP A 17 21.22 30.02 6.85
C ASP A 17 22.48 29.20 7.20
N HIS A 18 22.32 27.96 7.68
CA HIS A 18 23.37 27.02 7.99
C HIS A 18 23.57 26.04 6.84
N ILE A 19 24.83 25.77 6.51
CA ILE A 19 25.19 24.61 5.68
C ILE A 19 25.01 23.37 6.53
N ILE A 20 24.15 22.47 6.09
CA ILE A 20 23.94 21.16 6.72
C ILE A 20 24.41 20.05 5.78
N THR A 21 25.04 19.03 6.35
CA THR A 21 25.38 17.80 5.63
C THR A 21 24.36 16.73 5.99
N VAL A 22 23.64 16.24 4.99
CA VAL A 22 22.60 15.22 5.16
C VAL A 22 23.15 13.88 4.66
N ARG A 23 23.21 12.90 5.55
CA ARG A 23 23.47 11.51 5.17
C ARG A 23 22.14 10.82 4.94
N THR A 24 21.89 10.37 3.71
CA THR A 24 20.66 9.70 3.32
C THR A 24 20.78 8.18 3.45
N THR A 25 19.67 7.48 3.25
CA THR A 25 19.54 6.03 3.41
C THR A 25 19.53 5.28 2.07
N VAL A 26 19.56 6.02 0.96
CA VAL A 26 19.52 5.47 -0.39
C VAL A 26 20.71 4.54 -0.63
N ASP A 27 20.42 3.39 -1.20
CA ASP A 27 21.42 2.45 -1.70
C ASP A 27 21.45 2.57 -3.22
N MET A 28 22.55 3.09 -3.77
CA MET A 28 22.66 3.33 -5.21
C MET A 28 22.66 2.05 -6.05
N GLY A 29 23.05 0.91 -5.47
CA GLY A 29 22.98 -0.39 -6.14
C GLY A 29 21.54 -0.88 -6.24
N ILE A 30 20.75 -0.71 -5.17
CA ILE A 30 19.32 -1.02 -5.17
C ILE A 30 18.56 -0.06 -6.08
N GLU A 31 18.81 1.25 -5.99
CA GLU A 31 18.16 2.26 -6.85
C GLU A 31 18.36 1.93 -8.34
N ALA A 32 19.61 1.69 -8.77
CA ALA A 32 19.90 1.34 -10.16
C ALA A 32 19.23 0.01 -10.60
N SER A 33 19.14 -0.97 -9.70
CA SER A 33 18.45 -2.23 -9.96
C SER A 33 16.94 -2.03 -10.15
N VAL A 34 16.34 -1.16 -9.34
CA VAL A 34 14.92 -0.81 -9.41
C VAL A 34 14.60 -0.01 -10.67
N GLU A 35 15.43 0.96 -11.03
CA GLU A 35 15.31 1.72 -12.29
C GLU A 35 15.38 0.78 -13.51
N GLY A 36 16.36 -0.12 -13.54
CA GLY A 36 16.50 -1.12 -14.59
C GLY A 36 15.28 -2.04 -14.71
N ALA A 37 14.76 -2.52 -13.58
CA ALA A 37 13.56 -3.36 -13.55
C ALA A 37 12.30 -2.62 -14.02
N ILE A 38 12.13 -1.35 -13.64
CA ILE A 38 11.03 -0.50 -14.12
C ILE A 38 11.10 -0.33 -15.63
N GLU A 39 12.27 0.02 -16.16
CA GLU A 39 12.44 0.23 -17.59
C GLU A 39 12.20 -1.05 -18.37
N GLU A 40 12.74 -2.18 -17.90
CA GLU A 40 12.51 -3.48 -18.52
C GLU A 40 11.01 -3.84 -18.55
N MET A 41 10.31 -3.69 -17.43
CA MET A 41 8.88 -4.01 -17.35
C MET A 41 8.04 -3.10 -18.25
N LEU A 42 8.35 -1.81 -18.31
CA LEU A 42 7.67 -0.86 -19.21
C LEU A 42 7.96 -1.17 -20.68
N ARG A 43 9.19 -1.56 -21.01
CA ARG A 43 9.57 -1.96 -22.36
C ARG A 43 8.87 -3.25 -22.81
N LEU A 44 8.82 -4.26 -21.94
CA LEU A 44 8.23 -5.57 -22.24
C LEU A 44 6.70 -5.54 -22.26
N HIS A 45 6.09 -4.80 -21.34
CA HIS A 45 4.65 -4.92 -21.06
C HIS A 45 3.87 -3.61 -21.10
N GLY A 46 4.55 -2.45 -21.08
CA GLY A 46 3.89 -1.14 -21.00
C GLY A 46 2.92 -0.90 -22.15
N GLN A 47 3.27 -1.29 -23.39
CA GLN A 47 2.36 -1.16 -24.53
C GLN A 47 1.12 -2.05 -24.41
N GLN A 48 1.30 -3.32 -24.02
CA GLN A 48 0.20 -4.27 -23.87
C GLN A 48 -0.83 -3.79 -22.83
N TYR A 49 -0.35 -3.27 -21.70
CA TYR A 49 -1.21 -2.77 -20.64
C TYR A 49 -1.62 -1.29 -20.81
N ARG A 50 -1.11 -0.61 -21.85
CA ARG A 50 -1.28 0.84 -22.07
C ARG A 50 -0.82 1.67 -20.86
N VAL A 51 0.29 1.27 -20.25
CA VAL A 51 0.89 1.90 -19.07
C VAL A 51 2.22 2.55 -19.48
N PRO A 52 2.32 3.89 -19.50
CA PRO A 52 3.55 4.59 -19.89
C PRO A 52 4.50 4.86 -18.72
N GLN A 53 4.09 4.57 -17.48
CA GLN A 53 4.79 4.98 -16.26
C GLN A 53 4.71 3.89 -15.20
N SER A 54 5.76 3.74 -14.42
CA SER A 54 5.83 2.90 -13.23
C SER A 54 6.58 3.63 -12.13
N ALA A 55 6.42 3.17 -10.90
CA ALA A 55 7.12 3.70 -9.74
C ALA A 55 7.39 2.55 -8.76
N ALA A 56 8.39 2.73 -7.92
CA ALA A 56 8.75 1.76 -6.91
C ALA A 56 9.33 2.44 -5.67
N VAL A 57 9.09 1.80 -4.53
CA VAL A 57 9.71 2.11 -3.25
C VAL A 57 10.28 0.80 -2.71
N VAL A 58 11.55 0.82 -2.34
CA VAL A 58 12.16 -0.26 -1.56
C VAL A 58 12.47 0.29 -0.19
N MET A 59 11.93 -0.38 0.82
CA MET A 59 12.05 0.02 2.21
C MET A 59 12.49 -1.19 3.03
N ASP A 60 13.39 -0.92 3.96
CA ASP A 60 13.86 -1.88 4.95
C ASP A 60 12.84 -1.98 6.10
N THR A 61 12.89 -3.03 6.91
CA THR A 61 11.90 -3.25 7.98
C THR A 61 12.00 -2.24 9.12
N ASP A 62 13.12 -1.52 9.20
CA ASP A 62 13.36 -0.40 10.10
C ASP A 62 12.87 0.96 9.56
N GLY A 63 12.18 0.96 8.41
CA GLY A 63 11.58 2.15 7.81
C GLY A 63 12.51 2.94 6.89
N TYR A 64 13.78 2.55 6.74
CA TYR A 64 14.68 3.25 5.83
C TYR A 64 14.33 2.99 4.37
N VAL A 65 14.11 4.08 3.64
CA VAL A 65 13.93 4.04 2.18
C VAL A 65 15.29 3.80 1.53
N ARG A 66 15.47 2.63 0.92
CA ARG A 66 16.68 2.23 0.20
C ARG A 66 16.64 2.62 -1.27
N ALA A 67 15.46 2.62 -1.87
CA ALA A 67 15.25 3.10 -3.23
C ALA A 67 13.89 3.78 -3.38
N LEU A 68 13.84 4.84 -4.18
CA LEU A 68 12.62 5.60 -4.47
C LEU A 68 12.65 6.12 -5.91
N VAL A 69 12.02 5.36 -6.79
CA VAL A 69 11.91 5.66 -8.22
C VAL A 69 10.48 6.11 -8.53
N GLY A 70 10.33 7.38 -8.91
CA GLY A 70 9.02 8.04 -9.07
C GLY A 70 8.43 8.01 -10.48
N GLY A 71 9.14 7.46 -11.45
CA GLY A 71 8.73 7.46 -12.85
C GLY A 71 9.73 6.73 -13.74
N ARG A 72 9.40 6.60 -15.02
CA ARG A 72 10.24 5.95 -16.02
C ARG A 72 11.57 6.69 -16.25
N ASP A 73 11.48 8.00 -16.45
CA ASP A 73 12.61 8.88 -16.71
C ASP A 73 12.39 10.20 -15.97
N TYR A 74 13.36 10.57 -15.14
CA TYR A 74 13.34 11.82 -14.39
C TYR A 74 13.50 13.06 -15.30
N GLY A 75 14.28 12.95 -16.38
CA GLY A 75 14.48 14.02 -17.36
C GLY A 75 13.23 14.35 -18.16
N GLU A 76 12.36 13.36 -18.38
CA GLU A 76 11.04 13.58 -19.00
C GLU A 76 10.01 14.10 -17.99
N SER A 77 10.04 13.60 -16.75
CA SER A 77 9.07 13.97 -15.71
C SER A 77 9.66 13.90 -14.31
N GLN A 78 9.71 15.04 -13.63
CA GLN A 78 10.14 15.13 -12.23
C GLN A 78 9.02 14.77 -11.24
N PHE A 79 7.79 14.48 -11.71
CA PHE A 79 6.68 14.12 -10.83
C PHE A 79 6.91 12.76 -10.17
N ASN A 80 7.02 12.75 -8.85
CA ASN A 80 7.38 11.56 -8.10
C ASN A 80 6.15 10.73 -7.73
N ARG A 81 5.80 9.75 -8.56
CA ARG A 81 4.62 8.90 -8.33
C ARG A 81 4.76 7.97 -7.12
N ALA A 82 5.98 7.71 -6.66
CA ALA A 82 6.23 6.89 -5.48
C ALA A 82 5.85 7.61 -4.17
N ALA A 83 6.04 8.93 -4.11
CA ALA A 83 5.78 9.74 -2.92
C ALA A 83 4.53 10.63 -3.03
N ASP A 84 4.31 11.25 -4.19
CA ASP A 84 3.36 12.35 -4.36
C ASP A 84 2.07 11.94 -5.07
N SER A 85 2.03 10.78 -5.72
CA SER A 85 0.81 10.27 -6.36
C SER A 85 -0.01 9.46 -5.36
N LEU A 86 -1.28 9.83 -5.22
CA LEU A 86 -2.29 8.98 -4.60
C LEU A 86 -2.89 8.06 -5.66
N ARG A 87 -3.02 6.77 -5.35
CA ARG A 87 -3.69 5.77 -6.20
C ARG A 87 -4.47 4.80 -5.35
N GLN A 88 -5.52 4.21 -5.92
CA GLN A 88 -6.24 3.12 -5.29
C GLN A 88 -5.33 1.88 -5.18
N PRO A 89 -5.00 1.39 -3.97
CA PRO A 89 -4.17 0.19 -3.79
C PRO A 89 -4.91 -1.09 -4.22
N GLY A 90 -6.25 -1.06 -4.25
CA GLY A 90 -7.04 -2.23 -4.58
C GLY A 90 -6.83 -3.36 -3.55
N SER A 91 -6.63 -4.58 -4.03
CA SER A 91 -6.53 -5.75 -3.15
C SER A 91 -5.33 -5.73 -2.20
N SER A 92 -4.30 -4.92 -2.43
CA SER A 92 -3.21 -4.74 -1.46
C SER A 92 -3.65 -4.01 -0.18
N PHE A 93 -4.87 -3.48 -0.12
CA PHE A 93 -5.43 -2.95 1.12
C PHE A 93 -6.02 -4.05 2.04
N LYS A 94 -6.30 -5.25 1.50
CA LYS A 94 -6.96 -6.32 2.26
C LYS A 94 -6.18 -6.77 3.51
N PRO A 95 -4.83 -6.82 3.55
CA PRO A 95 -4.12 -7.15 4.77
C PRO A 95 -4.55 -6.32 5.99
N PHE A 96 -4.86 -5.03 5.84
CA PHE A 96 -5.38 -4.21 6.95
C PHE A 96 -6.78 -4.66 7.41
N VAL A 97 -7.65 -5.08 6.49
CA VAL A 97 -8.97 -5.65 6.80
C VAL A 97 -8.84 -6.95 7.61
N TYR A 98 -7.96 -7.85 7.16
CA TYR A 98 -7.76 -9.15 7.79
C TYR A 98 -7.01 -9.02 9.12
N ALA A 99 -6.02 -8.15 9.22
CA ALA A 99 -5.34 -7.84 10.46
C ALA A 99 -6.31 -7.28 11.50
N THR A 100 -7.20 -6.34 11.10
CA THR A 100 -8.25 -5.85 12.00
C THR A 100 -9.18 -6.98 12.46
N ALA A 101 -9.50 -7.95 11.58
CA ALA A 101 -10.28 -9.12 11.99
C ALA A 101 -9.56 -9.98 13.02
N LEU A 102 -8.25 -10.23 12.84
CA LEU A 102 -7.43 -10.96 13.80
C LEU A 102 -7.42 -10.26 15.18
N GLU A 103 -7.26 -8.92 15.20
CA GLU A 103 -7.33 -8.13 16.44
C GLU A 103 -8.72 -8.15 17.11
N ASN A 104 -9.76 -8.53 16.38
CA ASN A 104 -11.14 -8.59 16.86
C ASN A 104 -11.64 -10.04 17.03
N GLY A 105 -10.73 -10.98 17.30
CA GLY A 105 -11.06 -12.34 17.74
C GLY A 105 -11.22 -13.37 16.61
N PHE A 106 -10.98 -12.98 15.35
CA PHE A 106 -10.83 -13.97 14.29
C PHE A 106 -9.45 -14.63 14.39
N THR A 107 -9.36 -15.84 13.85
CA THR A 107 -8.14 -16.61 13.70
C THR A 107 -7.95 -16.97 12.23
N PRO A 108 -6.73 -17.33 11.80
CA PRO A 108 -6.49 -17.82 10.43
C PRO A 108 -7.46 -18.93 9.99
N ASP A 109 -7.86 -19.80 10.93
CA ASP A 109 -8.77 -20.93 10.70
C ASP A 109 -10.25 -20.59 10.86
N SER A 110 -10.58 -19.34 11.22
CA SER A 110 -11.97 -18.90 11.32
C SER A 110 -12.68 -19.11 9.98
N ILE A 111 -13.83 -19.79 10.03
CA ILE A 111 -14.61 -20.09 8.83
C ILE A 111 -15.37 -18.85 8.38
N VAL A 112 -15.03 -18.37 7.19
CA VAL A 112 -15.67 -17.25 6.50
C VAL A 112 -16.47 -17.75 5.31
N VAL A 113 -17.42 -16.94 4.85
CA VAL A 113 -18.35 -17.31 3.76
C VAL A 113 -18.09 -16.47 2.53
N ASP A 114 -17.56 -17.10 1.49
CA ASP A 114 -17.55 -16.57 0.13
C ASP A 114 -18.87 -16.90 -0.55
N ALA A 115 -19.74 -15.89 -0.66
CA ALA A 115 -21.07 -15.96 -1.27
C ALA A 115 -21.52 -14.54 -1.67
N PRO A 116 -22.50 -14.37 -2.58
CA PRO A 116 -22.99 -13.04 -2.98
C PRO A 116 -23.31 -12.16 -1.76
N ILE A 117 -22.87 -10.91 -1.82
CA ILE A 117 -23.14 -9.89 -0.81
C ILE A 117 -23.57 -8.61 -1.49
N CYS A 118 -24.59 -7.95 -0.95
CA CYS A 118 -25.03 -6.63 -1.38
C CYS A 118 -25.16 -5.71 -0.15
N ILE A 119 -24.71 -4.46 -0.30
CA ILE A 119 -24.94 -3.39 0.67
C ILE A 119 -25.74 -2.31 -0.04
N GLY A 120 -27.07 -2.37 0.09
CA GLY A 120 -27.99 -1.61 -0.75
C GLY A 120 -27.88 -2.05 -2.22
N ASN A 121 -27.71 -1.09 -3.13
CA ASN A 121 -27.57 -1.32 -4.57
C ASN A 121 -26.15 -1.73 -5.04
N TRP A 122 -25.22 -1.97 -4.12
CA TRP A 122 -23.84 -2.33 -4.46
C TRP A 122 -23.55 -3.77 -4.08
N CYS A 123 -23.30 -4.59 -5.10
CA CYS A 123 -23.07 -6.02 -4.99
C CYS A 123 -21.70 -6.36 -5.58
N PRO A 124 -20.61 -6.31 -4.79
CA PRO A 124 -19.27 -6.63 -5.27
C PRO A 124 -19.15 -8.12 -5.63
N HIS A 125 -18.28 -8.40 -6.59
CA HIS A 125 -18.00 -9.75 -7.08
C HIS A 125 -16.51 -10.05 -6.94
N ASN A 126 -16.15 -11.33 -6.86
CA ASN A 126 -14.77 -11.76 -6.91
C ASN A 126 -14.20 -11.57 -8.32
N PHE A 127 -12.87 -11.45 -8.43
CA PHE A 127 -12.20 -11.38 -9.73
C PHE A 127 -12.38 -12.69 -10.51
N SER A 128 -12.18 -13.83 -9.84
CA SER A 128 -12.48 -15.14 -10.42
C SER A 128 -13.98 -15.44 -10.39
N PRO A 129 -14.52 -16.12 -11.42
CA PRO A 129 -15.91 -16.58 -11.41
C PRO A 129 -16.21 -17.51 -10.23
N GLY A 130 -17.46 -17.47 -9.75
CA GLY A 130 -17.97 -18.37 -8.74
C GLY A 130 -17.69 -17.97 -7.29
N TYR A 131 -18.15 -18.83 -6.38
CA TYR A 131 -18.07 -18.66 -4.93
C TYR A 131 -17.57 -19.95 -4.29
N ARG A 132 -16.69 -19.82 -3.30
CA ARG A 132 -16.04 -20.95 -2.60
C ARG A 132 -16.82 -21.44 -1.38
N GLY A 133 -17.91 -20.77 -1.00
CA GLY A 133 -18.70 -21.15 0.16
C GLY A 133 -17.95 -20.95 1.47
N ARG A 134 -18.04 -21.93 2.38
CA ARG A 134 -17.40 -21.88 3.70
C ARG A 134 -15.94 -22.31 3.60
N ILE A 135 -15.01 -21.40 3.89
CA ILE A 135 -13.56 -21.65 3.80
C ILE A 135 -12.83 -21.01 4.99
N PRO A 136 -11.61 -21.45 5.32
CA PRO A 136 -10.75 -20.75 6.26
C PRO A 136 -10.47 -19.32 5.81
N MET A 137 -10.34 -18.40 6.77
CA MET A 137 -9.99 -17.00 6.50
C MET A 137 -8.66 -16.88 5.75
N THR A 138 -7.67 -17.72 6.07
CA THR A 138 -6.40 -17.81 5.32
C THR A 138 -6.63 -18.08 3.83
N THR A 139 -7.50 -19.03 3.49
CA THR A 139 -7.82 -19.35 2.09
C THR A 139 -8.46 -18.15 1.39
N ALA A 140 -9.31 -17.40 2.08
CA ALA A 140 -9.96 -16.22 1.52
C ALA A 140 -8.95 -15.09 1.22
N LEU A 141 -7.95 -14.89 2.09
CA LEU A 141 -6.88 -13.92 1.86
C LEU A 141 -5.98 -14.32 0.69
N ILE A 142 -5.54 -15.60 0.65
CA ILE A 142 -4.71 -16.15 -0.45
C ILE A 142 -5.39 -15.93 -1.80
N ASN A 143 -6.70 -16.16 -1.88
CA ASN A 143 -7.48 -15.99 -3.12
C ASN A 143 -7.99 -14.56 -3.31
N SER A 144 -7.67 -13.63 -2.41
CA SER A 144 -8.09 -12.24 -2.45
C SER A 144 -9.60 -12.06 -2.69
N LEU A 145 -10.44 -12.77 -1.92
CA LEU A 145 -11.88 -12.76 -2.15
C LEU A 145 -12.52 -11.43 -1.70
N ASN A 146 -13.18 -10.74 -2.63
CA ASN A 146 -13.80 -9.44 -2.41
C ASN A 146 -14.99 -9.54 -1.45
N THR A 147 -15.81 -10.57 -1.64
CA THR A 147 -17.01 -10.84 -0.83
C THR A 147 -16.63 -10.99 0.65
N VAL A 148 -15.57 -11.75 0.94
CA VAL A 148 -15.07 -11.99 2.30
C VAL A 148 -14.49 -10.73 2.91
N ALA A 149 -13.66 -9.97 2.17
CA ALA A 149 -13.13 -8.70 2.68
C ALA A 149 -14.26 -7.74 3.09
N VAL A 150 -15.35 -7.69 2.32
CA VAL A 150 -16.52 -6.86 2.64
C VAL A 150 -17.27 -7.39 3.88
N ARG A 151 -17.44 -8.71 4.00
CA ARG A 151 -18.07 -9.33 5.19
C ARG A 151 -17.27 -9.10 6.46
N LEU A 152 -15.94 -9.26 6.40
CA LEU A 152 -15.06 -8.97 7.53
C LEU A 152 -15.20 -7.52 7.95
N ALA A 153 -15.20 -6.58 7.00
CA ALA A 153 -15.41 -5.16 7.30
C ALA A 153 -16.78 -4.85 7.94
N GLN A 154 -17.84 -5.58 7.59
CA GLN A 154 -19.14 -5.46 8.27
C GLN A 154 -19.11 -6.04 9.69
N ALA A 155 -18.35 -7.11 9.90
CA ALA A 155 -18.25 -7.77 11.20
C ALA A 155 -17.43 -6.95 12.20
N VAL A 156 -16.32 -6.34 11.77
CA VAL A 156 -15.36 -5.68 12.67
C VAL A 156 -15.54 -4.18 12.77
N GLY A 157 -16.10 -3.54 11.74
CA GLY A 157 -16.21 -2.09 11.61
C GLY A 157 -15.11 -1.50 10.72
N ARG A 158 -15.50 -0.58 9.83
CA ARG A 158 -14.60 0.08 8.87
C ARG A 158 -13.75 1.16 9.52
N ASP A 159 -14.28 1.78 10.57
CA ASP A 159 -13.59 2.71 11.45
C ASP A 159 -12.36 2.06 12.09
N LYS A 160 -12.47 0.82 12.59
CA LYS A 160 -11.31 0.07 13.12
C LYS A 160 -10.27 -0.23 12.05
N ILE A 161 -10.70 -0.56 10.84
CA ILE A 161 -9.80 -0.79 9.69
C ILE A 161 -9.03 0.49 9.36
N VAL A 162 -9.71 1.64 9.33
CA VAL A 162 -9.04 2.94 9.15
C VAL A 162 -8.10 3.24 10.30
N ALA A 163 -8.52 3.01 11.55
CA ALA A 163 -7.69 3.24 12.72
C ALA A 163 -6.40 2.41 12.68
N LEU A 164 -6.49 1.12 12.33
CA LEU A 164 -5.33 0.26 12.14
C LEU A 164 -4.41 0.79 11.04
N ALA A 165 -4.96 1.07 9.84
CA ALA A 165 -4.21 1.60 8.71
C ALA A 165 -3.45 2.90 9.06
N LYS A 166 -4.10 3.81 9.80
CA LYS A 166 -3.47 5.03 10.34
C LYS A 166 -2.38 4.71 11.36
N ALA A 167 -2.64 3.78 12.28
CA ALA A 167 -1.70 3.38 13.32
C ALA A 167 -0.40 2.83 12.73
N VAL A 168 -0.46 2.12 11.60
CA VAL A 168 0.71 1.55 10.93
C VAL A 168 1.38 2.48 9.91
N GLY A 169 0.89 3.71 9.72
CA GLY A 169 1.62 4.73 8.95
C GLY A 169 0.98 5.26 7.67
N ILE A 170 -0.26 4.90 7.36
CA ILE A 170 -1.01 5.59 6.29
C ILE A 170 -1.46 6.96 6.80
N GLU A 171 -0.94 8.06 6.25
CA GLU A 171 -1.30 9.42 6.68
C GLU A 171 -2.38 10.05 5.78
N THR A 172 -2.47 9.63 4.51
CA THR A 172 -3.54 10.02 3.59
C THR A 172 -4.94 9.75 4.17
N GLU A 173 -5.89 10.65 3.94
CA GLU A 173 -7.28 10.49 4.38
C GLU A 173 -7.91 9.22 3.78
N LEU A 174 -8.41 8.33 4.64
CA LEU A 174 -9.13 7.13 4.23
C LEU A 174 -10.63 7.35 4.40
N LYS A 175 -11.37 7.36 3.28
CA LYS A 175 -12.82 7.52 3.30
C LYS A 175 -13.50 6.24 3.80
N ILE A 176 -14.27 6.34 4.87
CA ILE A 176 -15.05 5.22 5.41
C ILE A 176 -16.26 4.95 4.50
N THR A 177 -16.05 4.17 3.45
CA THR A 177 -17.07 3.80 2.46
C THR A 177 -17.32 2.30 2.45
N ARG A 178 -18.44 1.86 1.84
CA ARG A 178 -18.74 0.43 1.65
C ARG A 178 -17.68 -0.33 0.84
N SER A 179 -16.96 0.37 -0.02
CA SER A 179 -15.90 -0.18 -0.88
C SER A 179 -14.49 -0.02 -0.31
N LEU A 180 -14.32 0.62 0.85
CA LEU A 180 -13.03 0.73 1.54
C LEU A 180 -12.27 -0.62 1.65
N PRO A 181 -12.90 -1.75 2.07
CA PRO A 181 -12.17 -3.03 2.20
C PRO A 181 -11.64 -3.59 0.87
N LEU A 182 -12.02 -3.01 -0.27
CA LEU A 182 -11.51 -3.35 -1.59
C LEU A 182 -10.39 -2.39 -2.05
N GLY A 183 -9.92 -1.50 -1.18
CA GLY A 183 -8.82 -0.55 -1.47
C GLY A 183 -9.21 0.58 -2.43
N THR A 184 -10.40 1.16 -2.25
CA THR A 184 -10.90 2.26 -3.09
C THR A 184 -10.53 3.67 -2.62
N SER A 185 -10.03 3.80 -1.40
CA SER A 185 -9.41 5.04 -0.93
C SER A 185 -7.99 5.12 -1.48
N GLU A 186 -7.60 6.29 -1.97
CA GLU A 186 -6.26 6.47 -2.54
C GLU A 186 -5.22 6.62 -1.43
N VAL A 187 -4.03 6.06 -1.67
CA VAL A 187 -2.89 6.08 -0.74
C VAL A 187 -1.62 6.26 -1.58
N SER A 188 -0.58 6.89 -1.04
CA SER A 188 0.71 6.95 -1.73
C SER A 188 1.45 5.61 -1.62
N MET A 189 2.30 5.30 -2.59
CA MET A 189 3.06 4.05 -2.59
C MET A 189 4.02 3.97 -1.41
N ILE A 190 4.67 5.09 -1.06
CA ILE A 190 5.58 5.16 0.08
C ILE A 190 4.84 4.88 1.41
N GLU A 191 3.64 5.41 1.60
CA GLU A 191 2.81 5.11 2.77
C GLU A 191 2.40 3.63 2.83
N MET A 192 2.01 3.05 1.69
CA MET A 192 1.69 1.61 1.61
C MET A 192 2.91 0.75 1.95
N ALA A 193 4.10 1.09 1.42
CA ALA A 193 5.33 0.36 1.72
C ALA A 193 5.67 0.41 3.23
N GLY A 194 5.63 1.60 3.83
CA GLY A 194 5.86 1.77 5.27
C GLY A 194 4.83 1.04 6.12
N ALA A 195 3.54 1.11 5.75
CA ALA A 195 2.47 0.41 6.45
C ALA A 195 2.60 -1.11 6.38
N TYR A 196 3.12 -1.65 5.27
CA TYR A 196 3.45 -3.06 5.16
C TYR A 196 4.63 -3.47 6.03
N GLY A 197 5.53 -2.53 6.35
CA GLY A 197 6.63 -2.74 7.31
C GLY A 197 6.15 -3.27 8.66
N ALA A 198 4.98 -2.83 9.14
CA ALA A 198 4.39 -3.32 10.38
C ALA A 198 4.13 -4.84 10.38
N PHE A 199 3.80 -5.44 9.23
CA PHE A 199 3.65 -6.90 9.15
C PHE A 199 5.00 -7.61 9.22
N ALA A 200 6.05 -7.00 8.65
CA ALA A 200 7.40 -7.56 8.64
C ALA A 200 8.14 -7.39 9.98
N SER A 201 7.82 -6.33 10.73
CA SER A 201 8.43 -6.01 12.04
C SER A 201 7.72 -6.66 13.24
N GLY A 202 6.67 -7.46 13.02
CA GLY A 202 5.92 -8.11 14.11
C GLY A 202 4.90 -7.20 14.80
N GLY A 203 4.38 -6.20 14.10
CA GLY A 203 3.33 -5.30 14.55
C GLY A 203 3.81 -3.91 14.98
N TYR A 204 5.11 -3.65 14.94
CA TYR A 204 5.67 -2.35 15.32
C TYR A 204 5.64 -1.37 14.16
N LYS A 205 5.17 -0.15 14.44
CA LYS A 205 5.34 0.98 13.53
C LYS A 205 6.80 1.44 13.62
N GLU A 206 7.62 0.96 12.71
CA GLU A 206 9.00 1.43 12.56
C GLU A 206 9.00 2.72 11.71
N PHE A 207 8.75 3.83 12.39
CA PHE A 207 8.82 5.23 11.94
C PHE A 207 7.76 5.77 10.94
N SER A 208 7.38 7.04 11.15
CA SER A 208 6.67 7.90 10.19
C SER A 208 7.73 8.67 9.41
N PHE A 209 7.44 9.03 8.16
CA PHE A 209 8.32 9.70 7.19
C PHE A 209 8.72 11.14 7.60
N ARG A 210 9.14 11.35 8.85
CA ARG A 210 9.54 12.63 9.45
C ARG A 210 11.02 12.61 9.77
#